data_AF-A0A9Q3I2W2-F1
#
_entry.id   AF-A0A9Q3I2W2-F1
#
_cell.length_a   1.000
_cell.length_b   1.000
_cell.length_c   1.000
_cell.angle_alpha   90.00
_cell.angle_beta   90.00
_cell.angle_gamma   90.00
#
_symmetry.space_group_name_H-M   'P 1'
#
loop_
_entity.id
_entity.type
_entity.pdbx_description
1 polymer ?
#
loop_
_entity_poly.entity_id
_entity_poly.type
_entity_poly.pdbx_seq_one_letter_code
_entity_poly.pdbx_strand_id
1 'polypeptide(L)'
;LPEASSWPKFSGTGEYDHMELIHYIDGLFIDVPSIPDYWITARLNTAFKGHASIWYTEMKEIHGRRKWPWLKSQIIQKYSNGTWIWQKTISFDNDKYPVDKDPYEWLLRQSKRLKAIDPHMNIQMRNHKVLK
;
A
#
# COMPACT_ATOMS: atom_id res chain seq x y z
N LEU A 1 15.75 -12.87 7.09
CA LEU A 1 14.48 -12.28 6.57
C LEU A 1 13.33 -12.79 7.42
N PRO A 2 12.28 -11.98 7.66
CA PRO A 2 11.12 -12.38 8.45
C PRO A 2 10.37 -13.59 7.85
N GLU A 3 9.64 -14.31 8.71
CA GLU A 3 8.84 -15.47 8.31
C GLU A 3 7.72 -15.10 7.33
N ALA A 4 7.27 -16.06 6.49
CA ALA A 4 6.21 -15.78 5.51
C ALA A 4 4.86 -15.38 6.14
N SER A 5 4.61 -15.85 7.37
CA SER A 5 3.45 -15.52 8.19
C SER A 5 3.43 -14.04 8.58
N SER A 6 4.60 -13.43 8.79
CA SER A 6 4.72 -12.03 9.27
C SER A 6 4.55 -10.99 8.17
N TRP A 7 4.50 -11.39 6.90
CA TRP A 7 4.36 -10.46 5.79
C TRP A 7 2.90 -9.98 5.69
N PRO A 8 2.68 -8.67 5.46
CA PRO A 8 1.36 -8.13 5.19
C PRO A 8 0.66 -8.92 4.07
N LYS A 9 -0.64 -9.16 4.24
CA LYS A 9 -1.45 -9.84 3.23
C LYS A 9 -2.07 -8.81 2.29
N PHE A 10 -2.01 -9.09 1.00
CA PHE A 10 -2.56 -8.22 -0.03
C PHE A 10 -3.65 -8.98 -0.79
N SER A 11 -4.90 -8.55 -0.62
CA SER A 11 -6.09 -9.22 -1.19
C SER A 11 -6.51 -8.64 -2.54
N GLY A 12 -6.14 -7.38 -2.81
CA GLY A 12 -6.62 -6.62 -3.97
C GLY A 12 -7.96 -5.91 -3.74
N THR A 13 -8.59 -6.14 -2.59
CA THR A 13 -9.88 -5.54 -2.20
C THR A 13 -9.81 -4.77 -0.88
N GLY A 14 -8.71 -4.91 -0.13
CA GLY A 14 -8.49 -4.16 1.10
C GLY A 14 -8.22 -2.68 0.80
N GLU A 15 -8.57 -1.81 1.76
CA GLU A 15 -8.54 -0.37 1.50
C GLU A 15 -7.11 0.15 1.24
N TYR A 16 -6.12 -0.34 1.98
CA TYR A 16 -4.71 0.08 1.90
C TYR A 16 -3.72 -1.09 1.90
N ASP A 17 -4.20 -2.32 1.71
CA ASP A 17 -3.39 -3.54 1.84
C ASP A 17 -2.21 -3.57 0.84
N HIS A 18 -2.38 -3.05 -0.37
CA HIS A 18 -1.29 -2.87 -1.35
C HIS A 18 -0.23 -1.87 -0.87
N MET A 19 -0.63 -0.75 -0.25
CA MET A 19 0.30 0.27 0.25
C MET A 19 1.08 -0.26 1.45
N GLU A 20 0.41 -0.98 2.36
CA GLU A 20 1.06 -1.61 3.50
C GLU A 20 2.09 -2.66 3.06
N LEU A 21 1.76 -3.49 2.06
CA LEU A 21 2.72 -4.44 1.48
C LEU A 21 3.89 -3.73 0.80
N ILE A 22 3.65 -2.67 0.02
CA ILE A 22 4.70 -1.90 -0.66
C ILE A 22 5.67 -1.30 0.36
N HIS A 23 5.15 -0.60 1.36
CA HIS A 23 5.99 0.04 2.38
C HIS A 23 6.80 -0.98 3.18
N TYR A 24 6.20 -2.14 3.49
CA TYR A 24 6.91 -3.21 4.18
C TYR A 24 8.09 -3.74 3.35
N ILE A 25 7.89 -4.00 2.06
CA ILE A 25 8.96 -4.51 1.19
C ILE A 25 10.02 -3.44 0.94
N ASP A 26 9.63 -2.18 0.71
CA ASP A 26 10.59 -1.08 0.57
C ASP A 26 11.42 -0.91 1.86
N GLY A 27 10.81 -1.03 3.04
CA GLY A 27 11.51 -1.06 4.33
C GLY A 27 12.54 -2.19 4.43
N LEU A 28 12.19 -3.40 3.96
CA LEU A 28 13.15 -4.51 3.93
C LEU A 28 14.38 -4.19 3.06
N PHE A 29 14.21 -3.51 1.93
CA PHE A 29 15.36 -3.09 1.09
C PHE A 29 16.22 -2.01 1.76
N ILE A 30 15.63 -1.17 2.61
CA ILE A 30 16.38 -0.19 3.42
C ILE A 30 17.20 -0.91 4.50
N ASP A 31 16.57 -1.84 5.23
CA ASP A 31 17.19 -2.53 6.36
C ASP A 31 18.23 -3.56 5.92
N VAL A 32 18.03 -4.16 4.74
CA VAL A 32 18.91 -5.20 4.20
C VAL A 32 19.25 -4.86 2.74
N PRO A 33 20.35 -4.09 2.52
CA PRO A 33 20.69 -3.54 1.20
C PRO A 33 20.97 -4.57 0.09
N SER A 34 21.20 -5.85 0.43
CA SER A 34 21.56 -6.91 -0.52
C SER A 34 20.54 -8.05 -0.60
N ILE A 35 19.25 -7.78 -0.33
CA ILE A 35 18.20 -8.79 -0.53
C ILE A 35 18.12 -9.16 -2.02
N PRO A 36 18.24 -10.45 -2.38
CA PRO A 36 18.02 -10.88 -3.75
C PRO A 36 16.54 -10.82 -4.14
N ASP A 37 16.24 -10.29 -5.33
CA ASP A 37 14.86 -10.15 -5.84
C ASP A 37 14.06 -11.46 -5.83
N TYR A 38 14.70 -12.63 -6.05
CA TYR A 38 13.95 -13.91 -6.05
C TYR A 38 13.27 -14.17 -4.72
N TRP A 39 13.89 -13.78 -3.60
CA TRP A 39 13.32 -13.97 -2.27
C TRP A 39 12.03 -13.19 -2.12
N ILE A 40 12.02 -11.92 -2.55
CA ILE A 40 10.82 -11.09 -2.54
C ILE A 40 9.75 -11.76 -3.39
N THR A 41 10.05 -12.06 -4.66
CA THR A 41 9.06 -12.66 -5.59
C THR A 41 8.52 -14.01 -5.13
N ALA A 42 9.35 -14.84 -4.47
CA ALA A 42 8.91 -16.10 -3.89
C ALA A 42 7.90 -15.86 -2.75
N ARG A 43 8.20 -14.90 -1.86
CA ARG A 43 7.32 -14.54 -0.73
C ARG A 43 6.01 -13.91 -1.19
N LEU A 44 6.01 -13.16 -2.30
CA LEU A 44 4.79 -12.55 -2.84
C LEU A 44 3.69 -13.58 -3.13
N ASN A 45 4.04 -14.79 -3.57
CA ASN A 45 3.05 -15.88 -3.78
C ASN A 45 2.22 -16.20 -2.53
N THR A 46 2.78 -15.99 -1.34
CA THR A 46 2.12 -16.26 -0.06
C THR A 46 1.52 -15.02 0.60
N ALA A 47 2.00 -13.83 0.22
CA ALA A 47 1.47 -12.55 0.69
C ALA A 47 0.20 -12.16 -0.07
N PHE A 48 0.16 -12.44 -1.37
CA PHE A 48 -1.00 -12.18 -2.21
C PHE A 48 -2.12 -13.19 -1.92
N LYS A 49 -3.36 -12.69 -1.87
CA LYS A 49 -4.58 -13.43 -1.57
C LYS A 49 -5.70 -13.00 -2.51
N GLY A 50 -6.74 -13.81 -2.62
CA GLY A 50 -7.94 -13.48 -3.42
C GLY A 50 -7.61 -13.01 -4.84
N HIS A 51 -8.23 -11.90 -5.26
CA HIS A 51 -8.06 -11.31 -6.58
C HIS A 51 -6.61 -10.91 -6.89
N ALA A 52 -5.88 -10.40 -5.89
CA ALA A 52 -4.48 -10.06 -6.09
C ALA A 52 -3.65 -11.30 -6.45
N SER A 53 -3.89 -12.45 -5.80
CA SER A 53 -3.17 -13.68 -6.09
C SER A 53 -3.38 -14.16 -7.53
N ILE A 54 -4.62 -14.06 -8.04
CA ILE A 54 -4.95 -14.42 -9.43
C ILE A 54 -4.18 -13.50 -10.38
N TRP A 55 -4.31 -12.18 -10.17
CA TRP A 55 -3.60 -11.18 -10.97
C TRP A 55 -2.09 -11.38 -10.98
N TYR A 56 -1.48 -11.71 -9.84
CA TYR A 56 -0.04 -11.93 -9.76
C TYR A 56 0.41 -13.18 -10.53
N THR A 57 -0.40 -14.23 -10.54
CA THR A 57 -0.13 -15.43 -11.34
C THR A 57 -0.16 -15.10 -12.84
N GLU A 58 -1.19 -14.42 -13.32
CA GLU A 58 -1.30 -13.96 -14.72
C GLU A 58 -0.10 -13.09 -15.12
N MET A 59 0.32 -12.17 -14.24
CA MET A 59 1.47 -11.31 -14.50
C MET A 59 2.77 -12.09 -14.67
N LYS A 60 2.98 -13.16 -13.90
CA LYS A 60 4.15 -14.03 -14.07
C LYS A 60 4.08 -14.84 -15.36
N GLU A 61 2.90 -15.27 -15.77
CA GLU A 61 2.71 -16.01 -17.03
C GLU A 61 3.01 -15.13 -18.25
N ILE A 62 2.50 -13.89 -18.25
CA ILE A 62 2.66 -12.97 -19.38
C ILE A 62 4.07 -12.38 -19.45
N HIS A 63 4.61 -11.93 -18.31
CA HIS A 63 5.84 -11.14 -18.28
C HIS A 63 7.06 -11.89 -17.75
N GLY A 64 6.88 -13.14 -17.30
CA GLY A 64 7.92 -13.92 -16.64
C GLY A 64 8.30 -13.32 -15.27
N ARG A 65 9.51 -13.68 -14.81
CA ARG A 65 10.03 -13.19 -13.54
C ARG A 65 10.53 -11.74 -13.67
N ARG A 66 9.99 -10.86 -12.82
CA ARG A 66 10.35 -9.43 -12.76
C ARG A 66 10.84 -9.03 -11.38
N LYS A 67 11.68 -8.00 -11.34
CA LYS A 67 12.26 -7.42 -10.12
C LYS A 67 11.21 -6.62 -9.34
N TRP A 68 11.47 -6.40 -8.05
CA TRP A 68 10.54 -5.66 -7.18
C TRP A 68 10.15 -4.27 -7.72
N PRO A 69 11.06 -3.41 -8.22
CA PRO A 69 10.68 -2.07 -8.70
C PRO A 69 9.64 -2.08 -9.82
N TRP A 70 9.73 -3.07 -10.72
CA TRP A 70 8.75 -3.24 -11.78
C TRP A 70 7.42 -3.76 -11.23
N LEU A 71 7.44 -4.75 -10.33
CA LEU A 71 6.22 -5.26 -9.71
C LEU A 71 5.49 -4.17 -8.91
N LYS A 72 6.24 -3.37 -8.15
CA LYS A 72 5.73 -2.21 -7.42
C LYS A 72 5.00 -1.24 -8.35
N SER A 73 5.57 -0.91 -9.51
CA SER A 73 4.91 0.01 -10.46
C SER A 73 3.60 -0.56 -11.01
N GLN A 74 3.55 -1.87 -11.28
CA GLN A 74 2.34 -2.54 -11.73
C GLN A 74 1.25 -2.60 -10.65
N ILE A 75 1.63 -2.84 -9.38
CA ILE A 75 0.70 -2.80 -8.25
C ILE A 75 0.09 -1.40 -8.12
N ILE A 76 0.93 -0.35 -8.13
CA ILE A 76 0.47 1.05 -8.04
C ILE A 76 -0.45 1.39 -9.21
N GLN A 77 -0.06 1.03 -10.44
CA GLN A 77 -0.86 1.31 -11.62
C GLN A 77 -2.26 0.66 -11.55
N LYS A 78 -2.35 -0.57 -11.05
CA LYS A 78 -3.61 -1.30 -10.99
C LYS A 78 -4.49 -0.87 -9.80
N TYR A 79 -3.91 -0.76 -8.61
CA TYR A 79 -4.64 -0.64 -7.34
C TYR A 79 -4.64 0.77 -6.74
N SER A 80 -3.75 1.66 -7.21
CA SER A 80 -3.72 3.08 -6.84
C SER A 80 -4.08 3.96 -8.05
N ASN A 81 -5.01 3.50 -8.88
CA ASN A 81 -5.44 4.23 -10.08
C ASN A 81 -6.23 5.51 -9.73
N GLY A 82 -6.46 6.36 -10.74
CA GLY A 82 -7.12 7.66 -10.55
C GLY A 82 -8.51 7.56 -9.90
N THR A 83 -9.29 6.52 -10.21
CA THR A 83 -10.60 6.29 -9.60
C THR A 83 -10.48 6.00 -8.11
N TRP A 84 -9.52 5.14 -7.72
CA TRP A 84 -9.28 4.84 -6.32
C TRP A 84 -8.78 6.08 -5.57
N ILE A 85 -7.84 6.84 -6.13
CA ILE A 85 -7.36 8.11 -5.54
C ILE A 85 -8.52 9.07 -5.32
N TRP A 86 -9.39 9.25 -6.32
CA TRP A 86 -10.57 10.10 -6.22
C TRP A 86 -11.53 9.64 -5.10
N GLN A 87 -11.78 8.34 -4.97
CA GLN A 87 -12.57 7.79 -3.87
C GLN A 87 -11.94 8.08 -2.50
N LYS A 88 -10.62 8.04 -2.38
CA LYS A 88 -9.90 8.39 -1.14
C LYS A 88 -10.01 9.88 -0.84
N THR A 89 -9.95 10.74 -1.85
CA THR A 89 -10.19 12.18 -1.70
C THR A 89 -11.59 12.45 -1.17
N ILE A 90 -12.63 11.86 -1.76
CA ILE A 90 -14.01 12.00 -1.25
C ILE A 90 -14.15 11.48 0.18
N SER A 91 -13.53 10.34 0.47
CA SER A 91 -13.56 9.76 1.82
C SER A 91 -12.87 10.67 2.84
N PHE A 92 -11.80 11.36 2.44
CA PHE A 92 -11.11 12.35 3.27
C PHE A 92 -12.00 13.57 3.51
N ASP A 93 -12.58 14.13 2.44
CA ASP A 93 -13.38 15.36 2.52
C ASP A 93 -14.66 15.19 3.37
N ASN A 94 -15.30 14.02 3.28
CA ASN A 94 -16.57 13.72 3.95
C ASN A 94 -16.43 13.23 5.40
N ASP A 95 -15.30 12.65 5.80
CA ASP A 95 -15.10 12.10 7.15
C ASP A 95 -14.67 13.20 8.12
N LYS A 96 -15.64 13.97 8.62
CA LYS A 96 -15.43 15.01 9.64
C LYS A 96 -15.14 14.39 11.01
N TYR A 97 -14.32 15.08 11.82
CA TYR A 97 -13.95 14.60 13.14
C TYR A 97 -15.17 14.48 14.07
N PRO A 98 -15.47 13.27 14.61
CA PRO A 98 -16.50 13.11 15.61
C PRO A 98 -15.99 13.53 16.99
N VAL A 99 -16.53 14.63 17.52
CA VAL A 99 -16.10 15.28 18.78
C VAL A 99 -16.18 14.35 19.99
N ASP A 100 -17.00 13.30 19.92
CA ASP A 100 -17.24 12.30 20.96
C ASP A 100 -16.22 11.14 20.96
N LYS A 101 -15.28 11.09 20.01
CA LYS A 101 -14.32 9.98 19.88
C LYS A 101 -12.88 10.42 20.07
N ASP A 102 -12.03 9.46 20.43
CA ASP A 102 -10.59 9.66 20.49
C ASP A 102 -10.06 10.22 19.15
N PRO A 103 -9.40 11.40 19.15
CA PRO A 103 -8.83 11.99 17.96
C PRO A 103 -7.77 11.11 17.30
N TYR A 104 -7.08 10.25 18.06
CA TYR A 104 -5.97 9.45 17.53
C TYR A 104 -6.38 8.57 16.35
N GLU A 105 -7.43 7.77 16.51
CA GLU A 105 -7.91 6.84 15.47
C GLU A 105 -8.40 7.57 14.21
N TRP A 106 -9.07 8.72 14.39
CA TRP A 106 -9.51 9.54 13.28
C TRP A 106 -8.31 10.15 12.54
N LEU A 107 -7.37 10.76 13.26
CA LEU A 107 -6.15 11.35 12.69
C LEU A 107 -5.31 10.30 11.96
N LEU A 108 -5.19 9.09 12.49
CA LEU A 108 -4.46 7.99 11.86
C LEU A 108 -5.11 7.60 10.53
N ARG A 109 -6.44 7.49 10.48
CA ARG A 109 -7.18 7.18 9.25
C ARG A 109 -7.05 8.29 8.20
N GLN A 110 -7.17 9.56 8.60
CA GLN A 110 -6.97 10.69 7.68
C GLN A 110 -5.55 10.77 7.16
N SER A 111 -4.56 10.50 8.01
CA SER A 111 -3.15 10.42 7.62
C SER A 111 -2.90 9.33 6.57
N LYS A 112 -3.52 8.15 6.72
CA LYS A 112 -3.46 7.08 5.70
C LYS A 112 -4.06 7.53 4.36
N ARG A 113 -5.21 8.21 4.37
CA ARG A 113 -5.83 8.78 3.15
C ARG A 113 -4.94 9.79 2.45
N LEU A 114 -4.39 10.74 3.20
CA LEU A 114 -3.53 11.77 2.63
C LEU A 114 -2.24 11.19 2.02
N LYS A 115 -1.63 10.19 2.67
CA LYS A 115 -0.48 9.46 2.11
C LYS A 115 -0.84 8.70 0.83
N ALA A 116 -2.06 8.19 0.73
CA ALA A 116 -2.55 7.53 -0.47
C ALA A 116 -2.82 8.51 -1.62
N ILE A 117 -3.38 9.69 -1.32
CA ILE A 117 -3.68 10.74 -2.30
C ILE A 117 -2.40 11.37 -2.84
N ASP A 118 -1.45 11.66 -1.94
CA ASP A 118 -0.16 12.27 -2.28
C ASP A 118 0.95 11.65 -1.41
N PRO A 119 1.68 10.66 -1.95
CA PRO A 119 2.78 9.99 -1.25
C PRO A 119 3.93 10.92 -0.86
N HIS A 120 4.08 12.06 -1.53
CA HIS A 120 5.16 13.03 -1.31
C HIS A 120 4.77 14.12 -0.31
N MET A 121 3.54 14.08 0.22
CA MET A 121 3.06 15.06 1.17
C MET A 121 3.87 15.02 2.48
N ASN A 122 4.51 16.16 2.79
CA ASN A 122 5.24 16.30 4.05
C ASN A 122 4.27 16.40 5.25
N ILE A 123 4.82 16.29 6.46
CA ILE A 123 4.02 16.28 7.69
C ILE A 123 3.26 17.60 7.93
N GLN A 124 3.84 18.74 7.59
CA GLN A 124 3.22 20.05 7.77
C GLN A 124 2.00 20.22 6.85
N MET A 125 2.14 19.84 5.57
CA MET A 125 1.06 19.85 4.59
C MET A 125 -0.07 18.91 5.01
N ARG A 126 0.26 17.72 5.53
CA ARG A 126 -0.76 16.80 6.07
C ARG A 126 -1.52 17.42 7.23
N ASN A 127 -0.80 17.94 8.23
CA ASN A 127 -1.43 18.56 9.40
C ASN A 127 -2.34 19.72 8.99
N HIS A 128 -1.88 20.58 8.07
CA HIS A 128 -2.68 21.68 7.55
C HIS A 128 -3.96 21.23 6.85
N LYS A 129 -3.91 20.13 6.09
CA LYS A 129 -5.10 19.58 5.43
C LYS A 129 -6.09 18.96 6.42
N VAL A 130 -5.60 18.29 7.47
CA VAL A 130 -6.45 17.62 8.46
C VAL A 130 -7.18 18.60 9.38
N LEU A 131 -6.58 19.77 9.64
CA LEU A 131 -7.12 20.79 10.55
C LEU A 131 -8.07 21.79 9.85
N LYS A 132 -8.34 21.63 8.56
CA LYS A 132 -9.30 22.43 7.78
C LYS A 132 -10.66 21.75 7.71
#